data_AF-A0A929IEN5-F1
#
_entry.id   AF-A0A929IEN5-F1
#
_cell.length_a   1.000
_cell.length_b   1.000
_cell.length_c   1.000
_cell.angle_alpha   90.00
_cell.angle_beta   90.00
_cell.angle_gamma   90.00
#
_symmetry.space_group_name_H-M   'P 1'
#
loop_
_entity.id
_entity.type
_entity.pdbx_description
1 polymer ?
#
loop_
_entity_poly.entity_id
_entity_poly.type
_entity_poly.pdbx_seq_one_letter_code
_entity_poly.pdbx_strand_id
1 'polypeptide(L)'
;MSSRKKRGKRKPGTKQAPKRQSKENARGVEISRAEQLLGKDAEIKRLISRGKCKGALSKAKQYHKSLGSEKSEAILVDAYIARIRQMIEKGMIDDARSLAGLVGRRYPWAGTHLVEIEATIAVSVGMIDDLVRPLSDPGISEEDRVAVEKVITKELVDLDAL
;
A
#
# COMPACT_ATOMS: atom_id res chain seq x y z
N MET A 1 -30.41 -2.12 86.03
CA MET A 1 -29.63 -0.86 85.99
C MET A 1 -28.91 -0.76 84.66
N SER A 2 -29.43 0.10 83.79
CA SER A 2 -28.88 0.44 82.47
C SER A 2 -27.54 1.17 82.62
N SER A 3 -26.55 0.86 81.79
CA SER A 3 -25.51 1.83 81.45
C SER A 3 -25.03 1.66 80.01
N ARG A 4 -25.06 2.81 79.33
CA ARG A 4 -25.08 3.08 77.90
C ARG A 4 -23.98 4.12 77.66
N LYS A 5 -23.23 4.01 76.55
CA LYS A 5 -22.35 5.01 75.87
C LYS A 5 -20.97 4.37 75.57
N LYS A 6 -20.31 4.58 74.43
CA LYS A 6 -20.51 5.49 73.28
C LYS A 6 -19.71 4.88 72.12
N ARG A 7 -20.38 4.46 71.04
CA ARG A 7 -19.73 4.14 69.76
C ARG A 7 -19.32 5.44 69.07
N GLY A 8 -18.03 5.59 68.78
CA GLY A 8 -17.48 6.71 68.02
C GLY A 8 -18.02 6.76 66.59
N LYS A 9 -18.48 7.94 66.17
CA LYS A 9 -18.93 8.24 64.80
C LYS A 9 -17.76 8.12 63.82
N ARG A 10 -17.82 7.17 62.89
CA ARG A 10 -16.98 7.16 61.68
C ARG A 10 -17.62 8.08 60.63
N LYS A 11 -16.84 9.02 60.09
CA LYS A 11 -17.23 9.89 58.96
C LYS A 11 -17.40 9.05 57.69
N PRO A 12 -18.38 9.32 56.82
CA PRO A 12 -18.43 8.68 55.51
C PRO A 12 -17.34 9.28 54.62
N GLY A 13 -16.44 8.43 54.14
CA GLY A 13 -15.47 8.79 53.11
C GLY A 13 -16.19 9.14 51.83
N THR A 14 -15.93 10.33 51.32
CA THR A 14 -16.36 10.84 50.02
C THR A 14 -15.90 9.86 48.93
N LYS A 15 -16.83 9.10 48.36
CA LYS A 15 -16.58 8.31 47.15
C LYS A 15 -16.36 9.29 46.00
N GLN A 16 -15.10 9.58 45.68
CA GLN A 16 -14.77 10.22 44.40
C GLN A 16 -15.11 9.24 43.27
N ALA A 17 -16.06 9.63 42.42
CA ALA A 17 -16.36 8.94 41.18
C ALA A 17 -15.11 8.95 40.27
N PRO A 18 -14.81 7.86 39.54
CA PRO A 18 -13.70 7.87 38.59
C PRO A 18 -14.03 8.85 37.46
N LYS A 19 -13.12 9.82 37.28
CA LYS A 19 -13.23 10.92 36.34
C LYS A 19 -13.39 10.41 34.90
N ARG A 20 -14.23 11.10 34.13
CA ARG A 20 -14.46 11.02 32.67
C ARG A 20 -13.20 11.25 31.80
N GLN A 21 -11.99 11.17 32.34
CA GLN A 21 -10.74 11.50 31.66
C GLN A 21 -10.20 10.39 30.72
N SER A 22 -10.76 9.18 30.76
CA SER A 22 -10.28 8.06 29.93
C SER A 22 -10.69 8.15 28.46
N LYS A 23 -11.83 8.77 28.13
CA LYS A 23 -12.30 8.87 26.73
C LYS A 23 -11.60 9.98 25.93
N GLU A 24 -11.20 11.06 26.58
CA GLU A 24 -10.58 12.21 25.93
C GLU A 24 -9.10 11.93 25.61
N ASN A 25 -8.38 11.27 26.52
CA ASN A 25 -7.02 10.78 26.27
C ASN A 25 -6.96 9.69 25.19
N ALA A 26 -7.92 8.75 25.17
CA ALA A 26 -7.98 7.72 24.13
C ALA A 26 -8.19 8.33 22.73
N ARG A 27 -9.12 9.29 22.61
CA ARG A 27 -9.35 10.03 21.36
C ARG A 27 -8.13 10.85 20.92
N GLY A 28 -7.44 11.52 21.85
CA GLY A 28 -6.22 12.27 21.52
C GLY A 28 -5.10 11.37 20.98
N VAL A 29 -4.90 10.20 21.59
CA VAL A 29 -3.90 9.21 21.15
C VAL A 29 -4.27 8.61 19.78
N GLU A 30 -5.55 8.35 19.53
CA GLU A 30 -6.03 7.85 18.24
C GLU A 30 -5.83 8.88 17.11
N ILE A 31 -6.08 10.17 17.37
CA ILE A 31 -5.88 11.25 16.39
C ILE A 31 -4.39 11.39 16.04
N SER A 32 -3.51 11.45 17.04
CA SER A 32 -2.06 11.56 16.79
C SER A 32 -1.49 10.34 16.06
N ARG A 33 -2.02 9.14 16.32
CA ARG A 33 -1.63 7.94 15.58
C ARG A 33 -2.12 8.00 14.14
N ALA A 34 -3.35 8.43 13.88
CA ALA A 34 -3.87 8.57 12.53
C ALA A 34 -3.07 9.60 11.70
N GLU A 35 -2.72 10.75 12.28
CA GLU A 35 -1.89 11.78 11.63
C GLU A 35 -0.49 11.28 11.30
N GLN A 36 0.15 10.53 12.22
CA GLN A 36 1.45 9.92 11.96
C GLN A 36 1.41 8.87 10.84
N LEU A 37 0.28 8.16 10.68
CA LEU A 37 0.11 7.17 9.62
C LEU A 37 -0.16 7.83 8.26
N LEU A 38 -0.96 8.90 8.24
CA LEU A 38 -1.12 9.77 7.07
C LEU A 38 0.22 10.39 6.65
N GLY A 39 1.06 10.81 7.61
CA GLY A 39 2.42 11.29 7.29
C GLY A 39 3.29 10.23 6.61
N LYS A 40 3.16 8.97 7.02
CA LYS A 40 3.92 7.85 6.43
C LYS A 40 3.44 7.52 5.00
N ASP A 41 2.14 7.53 4.74
CA ASP A 41 1.62 7.27 3.39
C ASP A 41 2.10 8.32 2.38
N ALA A 42 2.03 9.60 2.74
CA ALA A 42 2.46 10.70 1.91
C ALA A 42 3.97 10.65 1.65
N GLU A 43 4.75 10.27 2.67
CA GLU A 43 6.19 10.10 2.51
C GLU A 43 6.55 8.98 1.53
N ILE A 44 5.88 7.82 1.62
CA ILE A 44 6.10 6.70 0.71
C ILE A 44 5.77 7.12 -0.73
N LYS A 45 4.61 7.74 -0.94
CA LYS A 45 4.20 8.26 -2.26
C LYS A 45 5.20 9.28 -2.81
N ARG A 46 5.74 10.16 -1.96
CA ARG A 46 6.79 11.11 -2.34
C ARG A 46 8.11 10.42 -2.70
N LEU A 47 8.46 9.30 -2.06
CA LEU A 47 9.65 8.54 -2.45
C LEU A 47 9.47 7.85 -3.80
N ILE A 48 8.27 7.32 -4.07
CA ILE A 48 7.91 6.74 -5.36
C ILE A 48 8.04 7.79 -6.47
N SER A 49 7.42 8.97 -6.30
CA SER A 49 7.46 10.03 -7.32
C SER A 49 8.87 10.56 -7.60
N ARG A 50 9.80 10.43 -6.64
CA ARG A 50 11.23 10.79 -6.81
C ARG A 50 12.10 9.64 -7.32
N GLY A 51 11.51 8.51 -7.73
CA GLY A 51 12.25 7.33 -8.21
C GLY A 51 13.07 6.61 -7.12
N LYS A 52 12.85 6.91 -5.83
CA LYS A 52 13.58 6.28 -4.71
C LYS A 52 12.94 4.94 -4.33
N CYS A 53 12.73 4.06 -5.30
CA CYS A 53 11.86 2.88 -5.20
C CYS A 53 12.31 1.87 -4.13
N LYS A 54 13.62 1.61 -3.97
CA LYS A 54 14.13 0.72 -2.90
C LYS A 54 13.76 1.24 -1.50
N GLY A 55 13.94 2.54 -1.27
CA GLY A 55 13.60 3.19 0.00
C GLY A 55 12.10 3.24 0.23
N ALA A 56 11.33 3.56 -0.82
CA ALA A 56 9.87 3.53 -0.78
C ALA A 56 9.34 2.15 -0.38
N LEU A 57 9.83 1.08 -1.02
CA LEU A 57 9.41 -0.28 -0.74
C LEU A 57 9.74 -0.72 0.70
N SER A 58 10.94 -0.39 1.19
CA SER A 58 11.30 -0.68 2.58
C SER A 58 10.36 0.00 3.58
N LYS A 59 10.05 1.29 3.37
CA LYS A 59 9.10 2.02 4.21
C LYS A 59 7.68 1.47 4.10
N ALA A 60 7.22 1.13 2.90
CA ALA A 60 5.90 0.55 2.68
C ALA A 60 5.73 -0.80 3.38
N LYS A 61 6.76 -1.66 3.35
CA LYS A 61 6.76 -2.94 4.10
C LYS A 61 6.61 -2.71 5.59
N GLN A 62 7.35 -1.76 6.16
CA GLN A 62 7.25 -1.43 7.58
C GLN A 62 5.88 -0.83 7.93
N TYR A 63 5.36 0.05 7.06
CA TYR A 63 4.06 0.67 7.23
C TYR A 63 2.93 -0.37 7.24
N HIS A 64 2.90 -1.26 6.25
CA HIS A 64 1.93 -2.34 6.18
C HIS A 64 2.10 -3.35 7.32
N LYS A 65 3.33 -3.73 7.69
CA LYS A 65 3.58 -4.58 8.88
C LYS A 65 3.00 -3.98 10.17
N SER A 66 2.97 -2.64 10.28
CA SER A 66 2.46 -1.96 11.48
C SER A 66 0.93 -1.84 11.52
N LEU A 67 0.26 -1.89 10.37
CA LEU A 67 -1.18 -1.65 10.26
C LEU A 67 -1.99 -2.87 9.81
N GLY A 68 -1.48 -3.61 8.84
CA GLY A 68 -2.19 -4.75 8.23
C GLY A 68 -3.51 -4.37 7.56
N SER A 69 -3.70 -3.10 7.16
CA SER A 69 -4.94 -2.63 6.55
C SER A 69 -4.89 -2.63 5.03
N GLU A 70 -6.04 -2.69 4.37
CA GLU A 70 -6.19 -2.58 2.91
C GLU A 70 -5.49 -1.34 2.34
N LYS A 71 -5.67 -0.17 2.97
CA LYS A 71 -4.98 1.07 2.57
C LYS A 71 -3.46 0.91 2.58
N SER A 72 -2.92 0.27 3.62
CA SER A 72 -1.48 0.05 3.74
C SER A 72 -0.96 -1.01 2.76
N GLU A 73 -1.79 -1.99 2.41
CA GLU A 73 -1.51 -2.98 1.38
C GLU A 73 -1.46 -2.34 -0.01
N ALA A 74 -2.43 -1.49 -0.36
CA ALA A 74 -2.46 -0.77 -1.62
C ALA A 74 -1.16 0.05 -1.83
N ILE A 75 -0.72 0.77 -0.79
CA ILE A 75 0.55 1.52 -0.81
C ILE A 75 1.77 0.60 -0.95
N LEU A 76 1.72 -0.59 -0.36
CA LEU A 76 2.78 -1.59 -0.50
C LEU A 76 2.86 -2.11 -1.94
N VAL A 77 1.72 -2.39 -2.57
CA VAL A 77 1.65 -2.80 -3.97
C VAL A 77 2.13 -1.69 -4.90
N ASP A 78 1.72 -0.43 -4.69
CA ASP A 78 2.25 0.74 -5.43
C ASP A 78 3.79 0.80 -5.37
N ALA A 79 4.37 0.57 -4.19
CA ALA A 79 5.81 0.58 -4.00
C ALA A 79 6.52 -0.60 -4.69
N TYR A 80 5.88 -1.78 -4.75
CA TYR A 80 6.38 -2.91 -5.54
C TYR A 80 6.35 -2.59 -7.04
N ILE A 81 5.23 -2.10 -7.57
CA ILE A 81 5.07 -1.72 -8.98
C ILE A 81 6.13 -0.69 -9.37
N ALA A 82 6.34 0.34 -8.56
CA ALA A 82 7.38 1.35 -8.80
C ALA A 82 8.79 0.75 -8.80
N ARG A 83 9.07 -0.24 -7.95
CA ARG A 83 10.37 -0.92 -7.93
C ARG A 83 10.57 -1.82 -9.15
N ILE A 84 9.52 -2.50 -9.60
CA ILE A 84 9.54 -3.34 -10.81
C ILE A 84 9.81 -2.46 -12.02
N ARG A 85 9.10 -1.34 -12.19
CA ARG A 85 9.37 -0.36 -13.27
C ARG A 85 10.83 0.11 -13.27
N GLN A 86 11.36 0.47 -12.10
CA GLN A 86 12.79 0.83 -11.97
C GLN A 86 13.75 -0.33 -12.32
N MET A 87 13.37 -1.59 -12.12
CA MET A 87 14.18 -2.74 -12.55
C MET A 87 14.19 -2.84 -14.07
N ILE A 88 13.03 -2.68 -14.71
CA ILE A 88 12.88 -2.66 -16.17
C ILE A 88 13.73 -1.54 -16.80
N GLU A 89 13.59 -0.31 -16.31
CA GLU A 89 14.39 0.85 -16.77
C GLU A 89 15.91 0.64 -16.70
N LYS A 90 16.35 -0.26 -15.81
CA LYS A 90 17.78 -0.60 -15.59
C LYS A 90 18.21 -1.88 -16.31
N GLY A 91 17.33 -2.47 -17.13
CA GLY A 91 17.60 -3.73 -17.83
C GLY A 91 17.62 -4.97 -16.93
N MET A 92 17.18 -4.88 -15.67
CA MET A 92 17.12 -6.02 -14.74
C MET A 92 15.82 -6.81 -14.95
N ILE A 93 15.63 -7.36 -16.14
CA ILE A 93 14.35 -7.95 -16.59
C ILE A 93 13.99 -9.21 -15.80
N ASP A 94 14.95 -10.11 -15.54
CA ASP A 94 14.68 -11.35 -14.80
C ASP A 94 14.29 -11.08 -13.34
N ASP A 95 14.95 -10.10 -12.71
CA ASP A 95 14.60 -9.62 -11.37
C ASP A 95 13.19 -9.00 -11.36
N ALA A 96 12.87 -8.19 -12.39
CA ALA A 96 11.56 -7.56 -12.54
C ALA A 96 10.46 -8.62 -12.65
N ARG A 97 10.64 -9.63 -13.51
CA ARG A 97 9.71 -10.74 -13.72
C ARG A 97 9.56 -11.60 -12.45
N SER A 98 10.66 -11.89 -11.78
CA SER A 98 10.65 -12.63 -10.51
C SER A 98 9.87 -11.89 -9.42
N LEU A 99 10.05 -10.56 -9.34
CA LEU A 99 9.32 -9.73 -8.39
C LEU A 99 7.84 -9.57 -8.76
N ALA A 100 7.51 -9.41 -10.05
CA ALA A 100 6.12 -9.37 -10.53
C ALA A 100 5.38 -10.67 -10.19
N GLY A 101 5.98 -11.83 -10.47
CA GLY A 101 5.40 -13.13 -10.12
C GLY A 101 5.21 -13.32 -8.60
N LEU A 102 6.10 -12.77 -7.77
CA LEU A 102 5.92 -12.76 -6.32
C LEU A 102 4.71 -11.91 -5.90
N VAL A 103 4.54 -10.72 -6.50
CA VAL A 103 3.44 -9.80 -6.21
C VAL A 103 2.12 -10.45 -6.61
N GLY A 104 2.02 -11.04 -7.81
CA GLY A 104 0.78 -11.70 -8.27
C GLY A 104 0.32 -12.85 -7.39
N ARG A 105 1.27 -13.64 -6.86
CA ARG A 105 0.93 -14.71 -5.91
C ARG A 105 0.45 -14.21 -4.55
N ARG A 106 0.92 -13.04 -4.10
CA ARG A 106 0.60 -12.49 -2.77
C ARG A 106 -0.58 -11.55 -2.79
N TYR A 107 -0.81 -10.85 -3.90
CA TYR A 107 -1.81 -9.81 -4.06
C TYR A 107 -2.57 -10.03 -5.38
N PRO A 108 -3.51 -11.00 -5.43
CA PRO A 108 -4.23 -11.33 -6.66
C PRO A 108 -5.01 -10.14 -7.26
N TRP A 109 -5.47 -9.21 -6.42
CA TRP A 109 -6.16 -7.99 -6.86
C TRP A 109 -5.28 -7.05 -7.69
N ALA A 110 -3.95 -7.18 -7.63
CA ALA A 110 -3.02 -6.39 -8.42
C ALA A 110 -2.90 -6.87 -9.89
N GLY A 111 -3.75 -7.82 -10.33
CA GLY A 111 -3.69 -8.46 -11.65
C GLY A 111 -3.52 -7.48 -12.81
N THR A 112 -4.41 -6.50 -12.95
CA THR A 112 -4.36 -5.51 -14.03
C THR A 112 -3.07 -4.68 -14.03
N HIS A 113 -2.52 -4.36 -12.85
CA HIS A 113 -1.22 -3.69 -12.78
C HIS A 113 -0.06 -4.58 -13.22
N LEU A 114 -0.17 -5.89 -13.00
CA LEU A 114 0.83 -6.86 -13.45
C LEU A 114 0.75 -7.08 -14.96
N VAL A 115 -0.45 -7.05 -15.55
CA VAL A 115 -0.63 -7.04 -17.01
C VAL A 115 0.07 -5.83 -17.64
N GLU A 116 -0.12 -4.62 -17.08
CA GLU A 116 0.59 -3.42 -17.55
C GLU A 116 2.12 -3.59 -17.45
N ILE A 117 2.62 -4.21 -16.37
CA ILE A 117 4.05 -4.50 -16.17
C ILE A 117 4.56 -5.52 -17.20
N GLU A 118 3.81 -6.59 -17.47
CA GLU A 118 4.20 -7.62 -18.44
C GLU A 118 4.28 -7.04 -19.85
N ALA A 119 3.31 -6.21 -20.23
CA ALA A 119 3.36 -5.43 -21.47
C ALA A 119 4.59 -4.51 -21.52
N THR A 120 4.90 -3.82 -20.42
CA THR A 120 6.11 -2.96 -20.33
C THR A 120 7.40 -3.77 -20.48
N ILE A 121 7.47 -4.97 -19.91
CA ILE A 121 8.60 -5.88 -20.10
C ILE A 121 8.73 -6.27 -21.57
N ALA A 122 7.63 -6.67 -22.22
CA ALA A 122 7.62 -7.07 -23.63
C ALA A 122 8.15 -5.96 -24.55
N VAL A 123 7.72 -4.71 -24.32
CA VAL A 123 8.29 -3.52 -24.99
C VAL A 123 9.79 -3.42 -24.73
N SER A 124 10.22 -3.49 -23.46
CA SER A 124 11.62 -3.29 -23.09
C SER A 124 12.58 -4.33 -23.68
N VAL A 125 12.09 -5.53 -24.04
CA VAL A 125 12.90 -6.57 -24.68
C VAL A 125 12.66 -6.71 -26.18
N GLY A 126 11.78 -5.88 -26.77
CA GLY A 126 11.45 -5.91 -28.20
C GLY A 126 10.59 -7.11 -28.64
N MET A 127 9.85 -7.74 -27.71
CA MET A 127 8.97 -8.87 -28.02
C MET A 127 7.55 -8.37 -28.33
N ILE A 128 7.35 -7.87 -29.55
CA ILE A 128 6.05 -7.30 -29.98
C ILE A 128 4.93 -8.34 -29.92
N ASP A 129 5.22 -9.58 -30.33
CA ASP A 129 4.23 -10.67 -30.28
C ASP A 129 3.69 -10.88 -28.86
N ASP A 130 4.57 -10.84 -27.85
CA ASP A 130 4.18 -10.97 -26.44
C ASP A 130 3.38 -9.75 -25.95
N LEU A 131 3.65 -8.55 -26.47
CA LEU A 131 2.89 -7.34 -26.15
C LEU A 131 1.45 -7.42 -26.67
N VAL A 132 1.25 -7.93 -27.90
CA VAL A 132 -0.08 -7.95 -28.55
C VAL A 132 -0.85 -9.24 -28.32
N ARG A 133 -0.19 -10.31 -27.88
CA ARG A 133 -0.82 -11.61 -27.62
C ARG A 133 -2.05 -11.55 -26.73
N PRO A 134 -2.08 -10.79 -25.61
CA PRO A 134 -3.29 -10.68 -24.79
C PRO A 134 -4.50 -10.16 -25.57
N LEU A 135 -4.29 -9.23 -26.51
CA LEU A 135 -5.37 -8.63 -27.31
C LEU A 135 -5.98 -9.58 -28.34
N SER A 136 -5.31 -10.70 -28.60
CA SER A 136 -5.80 -11.76 -29.49
C SER A 136 -6.71 -12.76 -28.77
N ASP A 137 -6.77 -12.73 -27.45
CA ASP A 137 -7.64 -13.59 -26.66
C ASP A 137 -9.07 -13.01 -26.60
N PRO A 138 -10.09 -13.69 -27.13
CA PRO A 138 -11.47 -13.24 -27.04
C PRO A 138 -12.03 -13.26 -25.59
N GLY A 139 -11.34 -13.94 -24.66
CA GLY A 139 -11.70 -14.00 -23.24
C GLY A 139 -11.04 -12.94 -22.35
N ILE A 140 -10.26 -12.02 -22.93
CA ILE A 140 -9.60 -10.96 -22.15
C ILE A 140 -10.62 -10.05 -21.46
N SER A 141 -10.34 -9.65 -20.21
CA SER A 141 -11.15 -8.65 -19.51
C SER A 141 -10.97 -7.26 -20.14
N GLU A 142 -11.98 -6.40 -20.00
CA GLU A 142 -11.90 -5.03 -20.50
C GLU A 142 -10.80 -4.25 -19.77
N GLU A 143 -10.63 -4.46 -18.47
CA GLU A 143 -9.58 -3.82 -17.68
C GLU A 143 -8.17 -4.19 -18.16
N ASP A 144 -7.94 -5.47 -18.47
CA ASP A 144 -6.62 -5.95 -18.92
C ASP A 144 -6.34 -5.53 -20.37
N ARG A 145 -7.37 -5.52 -21.24
CA ARG A 145 -7.28 -4.96 -22.59
C ARG A 145 -6.84 -3.50 -22.55
N VAL A 146 -7.53 -2.67 -21.76
CA VAL A 146 -7.20 -1.25 -21.60
C VAL A 146 -5.78 -1.07 -21.04
N ALA A 147 -5.35 -1.93 -20.12
CA ALA A 147 -3.99 -1.87 -19.58
C ALA A 147 -2.92 -2.11 -20.66
N VAL A 148 -3.11 -3.08 -21.56
CA VAL A 148 -2.19 -3.36 -22.67
C VAL A 148 -2.22 -2.23 -23.71
N GLU A 149 -3.41 -1.80 -24.12
CA GLU A 149 -3.58 -0.72 -25.11
C GLU A 149 -2.95 0.61 -24.62
N LYS A 150 -3.01 0.88 -23.32
CA LYS A 150 -2.34 2.04 -22.71
C LYS A 150 -0.82 1.97 -22.83
N VAL A 151 -0.21 0.79 -22.68
CA VAL A 151 1.24 0.61 -22.87
C VAL A 151 1.61 0.81 -24.33
N ILE A 152 0.85 0.21 -25.25
CA ILE A 152 1.00 0.39 -26.71
C ILE A 152 1.01 1.89 -27.06
N THR A 153 -0.02 2.63 -26.61
CA THR A 153 -0.17 4.06 -26.91
C THR A 153 0.95 4.92 -26.31
N LYS A 154 1.52 4.50 -25.18
CA LYS A 154 2.54 5.27 -24.46
C LYS A 154 3.96 5.03 -24.97
N GLU A 155 4.26 3.81 -25.40
CA GLU A 155 5.63 3.38 -25.67
C GLU A 155 5.93 3.22 -27.16
N LEU A 156 4.93 3.03 -28.02
CA LEU A 156 5.15 2.95 -29.47
C LEU A 156 5.21 4.35 -30.07
N VAL A 157 6.22 4.56 -30.91
CA VAL A 157 6.38 5.74 -31.75
C VAL A 157 6.39 5.26 -33.19
N ASP A 158 5.65 5.94 -34.06
CA ASP A 158 5.66 5.65 -35.49
C ASP A 158 7.07 5.85 -36.05
N LEU A 159 7.56 4.84 -36.78
CA LEU A 159 8.89 4.90 -37.40
C LEU A 159 9.02 6.07 -38.39
N ASP A 160 7.93 6.44 -39.06
CA ASP A 160 7.88 7.59 -39.97
C ASP A 160 7.96 8.95 -39.24
N ALA A 161 7.84 8.95 -37.91
CA ALA A 161 7.91 10.14 -37.07
C ALA A 161 9.29 10.32 -36.37
N LEU A 162 10.26 9.43 -36.64
CA LEU A 162 11.64 9.46 -36.13
C LEU A 162 12.62 9.98 -37.18
#